data_AF-A0A966KS93-F1
#
_entry.id   AF-A0A966KS93-F1
#
_cell.length_a   1.000
_cell.length_b   1.000
_cell.length_c   1.000
_cell.angle_alpha   90.00
_cell.angle_beta   90.00
_cell.angle_gamma   90.00
#
_symmetry.space_group_name_H-M   'P 1'
#
loop_
_entity.id
_entity.type
_entity.pdbx_description
1 polymer ?
#
loop_
_entity_poly.entity_id
_entity_poly.type
_entity_poly.pdbx_seq_one_letter_code
_entity_poly.pdbx_strand_id
1 'polypeptide(L)'
;AVDIDAVGLGDLGRRENYVERQLARWHRQWEATKDGENPTMEALHQRLTSRVPQQGPATIVHGDYRLDNCILDTDGTIAAVLDWELCTLGDPLADVGLMLVYWSEPGDEVSIGLPQASTVDGFATRQQLLDLYGTRTGRDLSAIGFYVALGYWKLACILQGVLVRYRAGAMGTAATDDDTFGSQVTALAEAGMAALDGRIGSR
;
A
#
# COMPACT_ATOMS: atom_id res chain seq x y z
N ALA A 1 3.53 20.24 2.13
CA ALA A 1 3.68 19.31 3.27
C ALA A 1 3.91 20.14 4.53
N VAL A 2 3.62 19.59 5.71
CA VAL A 2 3.95 20.23 6.99
C VAL A 2 5.47 20.24 7.16
N ASP A 3 6.01 21.30 7.77
CA ASP A 3 7.41 21.35 8.20
C ASP A 3 7.58 20.47 9.45
N ILE A 4 8.23 19.31 9.27
CA ILE A 4 8.36 18.24 10.27
C ILE A 4 9.14 18.74 11.49
N ASP A 5 10.18 19.54 11.27
CA ASP A 5 11.04 20.05 12.33
C ASP A 5 10.32 21.15 13.11
N ALA A 6 9.59 22.04 12.41
CA ALA A 6 8.80 23.08 13.06
C ALA A 6 7.67 22.54 13.95
N VAL A 7 7.12 21.35 13.64
CA VAL A 7 6.08 20.69 14.46
C VAL A 7 6.65 19.70 15.49
N GLY A 8 7.97 19.62 15.65
CA GLY A 8 8.61 18.80 16.68
C GLY A 8 8.58 17.29 16.39
N LEU A 9 8.42 16.88 15.14
CA LEU A 9 8.41 15.47 14.71
C LEU A 9 9.69 15.08 13.95
N GLY A 10 10.75 15.87 14.09
CA GLY A 10 11.99 15.71 13.35
C GLY A 10 12.71 14.37 13.59
N ASP A 11 12.43 13.72 14.72
CA ASP A 11 12.98 12.45 15.19
C ASP A 11 11.98 11.28 15.15
N LEU A 12 10.78 11.47 14.56
CA LEU A 12 9.75 10.43 14.42
C LEU A 12 10.24 9.18 13.67
N GLY A 13 11.28 9.31 12.84
CA GLY A 13 11.87 8.20 12.11
C GLY A 13 13.09 8.59 11.30
N ARG A 14 13.75 7.59 10.69
CA ARG A 14 14.86 7.83 9.76
C ARG A 14 14.35 8.42 8.46
N ARG A 15 15.01 9.46 7.93
CA ARG A 15 14.55 10.18 6.72
C ARG A 15 14.99 9.48 5.43
N GLU A 16 16.13 8.80 5.43
CA GLU A 16 16.83 8.35 4.22
C GLU A 16 16.58 6.89 3.88
N ASN A 17 16.47 6.56 2.58
CA ASN A 17 16.31 5.20 2.09
C ASN A 17 15.02 4.52 2.60
N TYR A 18 13.90 5.26 2.61
CA TYR A 18 12.63 4.77 3.14
C TYR A 18 12.14 3.52 2.40
N VAL A 19 12.15 3.55 1.06
CA VAL A 19 11.72 2.43 0.22
C VAL A 19 12.55 1.17 0.49
N GLU A 20 13.87 1.29 0.53
CA GLU A 20 14.79 0.17 0.79
C GLU A 20 14.54 -0.43 2.18
N ARG A 21 14.28 0.41 3.18
CA ARG A 21 13.91 -0.05 4.53
C ARG A 21 12.57 -0.79 4.53
N GLN A 22 11.58 -0.30 3.78
CA GLN A 22 10.29 -0.99 3.63
C GLN A 22 10.48 -2.36 2.96
N LEU A 23 11.19 -2.41 1.83
CA LEU A 23 11.48 -3.66 1.12
C LEU A 23 12.19 -4.67 2.03
N ALA A 24 13.24 -4.24 2.75
CA ALA A 24 13.97 -5.10 3.66
C ALA A 24 13.10 -5.59 4.84
N ARG A 25 12.23 -4.74 5.39
CA ARG A 25 11.33 -5.09 6.49
C ARG A 25 10.31 -6.14 6.04
N TRP A 26 9.60 -5.89 4.95
CA TRP A 26 8.56 -6.78 4.46
C TRP A 26 9.13 -8.08 3.91
N HIS A 27 10.31 -8.05 3.28
CA HIS A 27 11.00 -9.27 2.86
C HIS A 27 11.38 -10.17 4.04
N ARG A 28 11.87 -9.60 5.15
CA ARG A 28 12.10 -10.40 6.38
C ARG A 28 10.82 -11.05 6.91
N GLN A 29 9.69 -10.33 6.86
CA GLN A 29 8.40 -10.89 7.26
C GLN A 29 7.94 -12.00 6.30
N TRP A 30 8.10 -11.80 4.99
CA TRP A 30 7.82 -12.80 3.97
C TRP A 30 8.64 -14.06 4.20
N GLU A 31 9.96 -13.94 4.34
CA GLU A 31 10.85 -15.09 4.61
C GLU A 31 10.48 -15.86 5.88
N ALA A 32 10.02 -15.15 6.92
CA ALA A 32 9.58 -15.77 8.17
C ALA A 32 8.20 -16.44 8.08
N THR A 33 7.41 -16.16 7.03
CA THR A 33 6.01 -16.60 6.91
C THR A 33 5.69 -17.34 5.61
N LYS A 34 6.61 -17.42 4.65
CA LYS A 34 6.38 -18.17 3.42
C LYS A 34 6.21 -19.67 3.72
N ASP A 35 5.20 -20.26 3.12
CA ASP A 35 4.83 -21.66 3.31
C ASP A 35 4.84 -22.37 1.96
N GLY A 36 6.04 -22.47 1.39
CA GLY A 36 6.27 -22.96 0.03
C GLY A 36 6.83 -21.90 -0.92
N GLU A 37 7.10 -22.31 -2.16
CA GLU A 37 7.58 -21.41 -3.19
C GLU A 37 6.44 -20.58 -3.78
N ASN A 38 6.64 -19.27 -3.89
CA ASN A 38 5.79 -18.39 -4.68
C ASN A 38 6.70 -17.59 -5.64
N PRO A 39 6.93 -18.10 -6.87
CA PRO A 39 7.82 -17.46 -7.84
C PRO A 39 7.41 -16.04 -8.21
N THR A 40 6.11 -15.74 -8.20
CA THR A 40 5.59 -14.40 -8.52
C THR A 40 5.95 -13.38 -7.44
N MET A 41 5.83 -13.76 -6.16
CA MET A 41 6.27 -12.92 -5.04
C MET A 41 7.78 -12.65 -5.10
N GLU A 42 8.59 -13.68 -5.36
CA GLU A 42 10.04 -13.53 -5.48
C GLU A 42 10.42 -12.61 -6.66
N ALA A 43 9.78 -12.80 -7.82
CA ALA A 43 10.01 -11.96 -8.99
C ALA A 43 9.61 -10.50 -8.75
N LEU A 44 8.49 -10.25 -8.05
CA LEU A 44 8.07 -8.91 -7.66
C LEU A 44 9.08 -8.25 -6.72
N HIS A 45 9.54 -8.98 -5.70
CA HIS A 45 10.55 -8.48 -4.77
C HIS A 45 11.85 -8.10 -5.49
N GLN A 46 12.32 -8.95 -6.41
CA GLN A 46 13.52 -8.69 -7.21
C GLN A 46 13.36 -7.46 -8.11
N ARG A 47 12.21 -7.31 -8.79
CA ARG A 47 11.95 -6.12 -9.62
C ARG A 47 11.86 -4.84 -8.80
N LEU A 48 11.21 -4.87 -7.64
CA LEU A 48 11.16 -3.71 -6.75
C LEU A 48 12.55 -3.32 -6.24
N THR A 49 13.34 -4.30 -5.79
CA THR A 49 14.69 -4.03 -5.25
C THR A 49 15.66 -3.51 -6.32
N SER A 50 15.52 -3.93 -7.57
CA SER A 50 16.38 -3.48 -8.68
C SER A 50 15.98 -2.15 -9.33
N ARG A 51 14.82 -1.58 -8.96
CA ARG A 51 14.24 -0.39 -9.60
C ARG A 51 13.79 0.68 -8.61
N VAL A 52 14.39 0.71 -7.42
CA VAL A 52 14.06 1.73 -6.42
C VAL A 52 14.25 3.14 -7.03
N PRO A 53 13.19 3.96 -7.10
CA PRO A 53 13.27 5.29 -7.69
C PRO A 53 14.07 6.23 -6.77
N GLN A 54 14.57 7.33 -7.34
CA GLN A 54 15.13 8.41 -6.54
C GLN A 54 14.04 8.97 -5.62
N GLN A 55 14.29 8.92 -4.31
CA GLN A 55 13.35 9.40 -3.30
C GLN A 55 13.47 10.92 -3.10
N GLY A 56 12.33 11.56 -2.90
CA GLY A 56 12.26 12.99 -2.58
C GLY A 56 12.54 13.28 -1.10
N PRO A 57 12.39 14.55 -0.66
CA PRO A 57 12.44 14.89 0.74
C PRO A 57 11.39 14.12 1.53
N ALA A 58 11.83 13.51 2.63
CA ALA A 58 10.97 12.75 3.54
C ALA A 58 9.87 13.66 4.12
N THR A 59 8.68 13.10 4.26
CA THR A 59 7.56 13.69 5.00
C THR A 59 7.07 12.72 6.06
N ILE A 60 6.10 13.15 6.87
CA ILE A 60 5.30 12.20 7.62
C ILE A 60 4.59 11.30 6.60
N VAL A 61 4.71 9.99 6.81
CA VAL A 61 3.90 8.96 6.14
C VAL A 61 3.03 8.30 7.19
N HIS A 62 1.76 8.16 6.90
CA HIS A 62 0.78 7.46 7.73
C HIS A 62 1.10 5.98 7.85
N GLY A 63 1.49 5.36 6.73
CA GLY A 63 1.76 3.94 6.66
C GLY A 63 0.52 3.09 6.37
N ASP A 64 -0.68 3.55 6.69
CA ASP A 64 -1.94 2.90 6.32
C ASP A 64 -3.04 3.91 5.91
N TYR A 65 -2.70 4.86 5.03
CA TYR A 65 -3.66 5.89 4.64
C TYR A 65 -4.72 5.31 3.68
N ARG A 66 -5.96 5.24 4.15
CA ARG A 66 -7.13 4.77 3.40
C ARG A 66 -8.40 5.43 3.92
N LEU A 67 -9.44 5.48 3.10
CA LEU A 67 -10.69 6.19 3.44
C LEU A 67 -11.33 5.66 4.72
N ASP A 68 -11.22 4.36 4.99
CA ASP A 68 -11.74 3.73 6.22
C ASP A 68 -11.07 4.24 7.51
N ASN A 69 -9.87 4.82 7.39
CA ASN A 69 -9.14 5.43 8.50
C ASN A 69 -9.45 6.94 8.63
N CYS A 70 -10.44 7.46 7.91
CA CYS A 70 -10.86 8.86 7.99
C CYS A 70 -12.24 8.99 8.64
N ILE A 71 -12.36 9.91 9.60
CA ILE A 71 -13.66 10.42 10.06
C ILE A 71 -14.08 11.54 9.12
N LEU A 72 -15.28 11.43 8.57
CA LEU A 72 -15.87 12.45 7.70
C LEU A 72 -16.88 13.29 8.48
N ASP A 73 -16.88 14.60 8.25
CA ASP A 73 -17.97 15.48 8.66
C ASP A 73 -19.18 15.30 7.71
N THR A 74 -20.32 15.86 8.09
CA THR A 74 -21.60 15.83 7.36
C THR A 74 -21.53 16.42 5.96
N ASP A 75 -20.56 17.30 5.68
CA ASP A 75 -20.32 17.88 4.35
C ASP A 75 -19.31 17.08 3.50
N GLY A 76 -18.80 15.96 4.02
CA GLY A 76 -17.83 15.08 3.36
C GLY A 76 -16.37 15.52 3.52
N THR A 77 -16.08 16.56 4.31
CA THR A 77 -14.70 16.93 4.65
C THR A 77 -14.08 15.94 5.64
N ILE A 78 -12.77 15.70 5.56
CA ILE A 78 -12.05 14.86 6.52
C ILE A 78 -11.90 15.65 7.83
N ALA A 79 -12.60 15.22 8.87
CA ALA A 79 -12.53 15.79 10.22
C ALA A 79 -11.32 15.26 11.01
N ALA A 80 -10.98 13.98 10.82
CA ALA A 80 -9.82 13.36 11.45
C ALA A 80 -9.28 12.19 10.63
N VAL A 81 -7.97 11.94 10.75
CA VAL A 81 -7.30 10.72 10.27
C VAL A 81 -6.90 9.90 11.49
N LEU A 82 -7.24 8.62 11.50
CA LEU A 82 -7.07 7.67 12.59
C LEU A 82 -5.93 6.69 12.31
N ASP A 83 -5.55 5.92 13.33
CA ASP A 83 -4.64 4.77 13.21
C ASP A 83 -3.20 5.11 12.75
N TRP A 84 -2.56 6.02 13.51
CA TRP A 84 -1.20 6.47 13.27
C TRP A 84 -0.11 5.51 13.76
N GLU A 85 -0.43 4.27 14.14
CA GLU A 85 0.54 3.38 14.78
C GLU A 85 1.70 2.96 13.86
N LEU A 86 1.50 3.02 12.54
CA LEU A 86 2.50 2.70 11.53
C LEU A 86 3.25 3.93 10.99
N CYS A 87 2.96 5.12 11.54
CA CYS A 87 3.49 6.35 10.98
C CYS A 87 5.01 6.48 11.18
N THR A 88 5.67 7.12 10.24
CA THR A 88 7.11 7.38 10.32
C THR A 88 7.51 8.53 9.38
N LEU A 89 8.81 8.78 9.23
CA LEU A 89 9.35 9.65 8.18
C LEU A 89 9.75 8.83 6.95
N GLY A 90 9.30 9.26 5.78
CA GLY A 90 9.50 8.50 4.54
C GLY A 90 9.12 9.23 3.27
N ASP A 91 9.22 8.54 2.14
CA ASP A 91 8.74 9.07 0.87
C ASP A 91 7.20 9.06 0.84
N PRO A 92 6.53 10.22 0.70
CA PRO A 92 5.07 10.29 0.72
C PRO A 92 4.39 9.53 -0.41
N LEU A 93 5.09 9.26 -1.51
CA LEU A 93 4.49 8.50 -2.61
C LEU A 93 4.16 7.07 -2.20
N ALA A 94 4.73 6.55 -1.10
CA ALA A 94 4.34 5.26 -0.56
C ALA A 94 2.90 5.26 0.01
N ASP A 95 2.48 6.33 0.68
CA ASP A 95 1.07 6.46 1.11
C ASP A 95 0.15 6.64 -0.08
N VAL A 96 0.55 7.44 -1.09
CA VAL A 96 -0.23 7.61 -2.32
C VAL A 96 -0.39 6.26 -3.04
N GLY A 97 0.70 5.52 -3.21
CA GLY A 97 0.69 4.19 -3.83
C GLY A 97 -0.22 3.21 -3.10
N LEU A 98 -0.12 3.15 -1.76
CA LEU A 98 -0.97 2.28 -0.95
C LEU A 98 -2.45 2.70 -0.99
N MET A 99 -2.73 4.01 -0.95
CA MET A 99 -4.08 4.54 -1.10
C MET A 99 -4.70 4.09 -2.44
N LEU A 100 -3.94 4.15 -3.54
CA LEU A 100 -4.43 3.73 -4.86
C LEU A 100 -4.68 2.21 -4.97
N VAL A 101 -3.95 1.42 -4.18
CA VAL A 101 -4.19 -0.03 -4.05
C VAL A 101 -5.55 -0.30 -3.37
N TYR A 102 -5.93 0.52 -2.38
CA TYR A 102 -7.25 0.43 -1.75
C TYR A 102 -8.37 1.11 -2.55
N TRP A 103 -8.03 2.02 -3.47
CA TRP A 103 -9.00 2.81 -4.20
C TRP A 103 -9.53 2.06 -5.42
N SER A 104 -10.59 1.28 -5.27
CA SER A 104 -11.20 0.54 -6.39
C SER A 104 -12.03 1.45 -7.30
N GLU A 105 -12.01 1.18 -8.61
CA GLU A 105 -12.86 1.82 -9.60
C GLU A 105 -13.93 0.84 -10.15
N PRO A 106 -15.06 1.34 -10.70
CA PRO A 106 -16.07 0.48 -11.31
C PRO A 106 -15.49 -0.45 -12.40
N GLY A 107 -15.63 -1.76 -12.17
CA GLY A 107 -15.16 -2.79 -13.10
C GLY A 107 -13.77 -3.34 -12.80
N ASP A 108 -13.16 -2.99 -11.67
CA ASP A 108 -12.02 -3.72 -11.13
C ASP A 108 -12.42 -5.15 -10.69
N GLU A 109 -11.68 -6.15 -11.14
CA GLU A 109 -11.81 -7.57 -10.79
C GLU A 109 -11.12 -7.90 -9.46
N VAL A 110 -10.06 -7.16 -9.10
CA VAL A 110 -9.32 -7.36 -7.85
C VAL A 110 -9.69 -6.26 -6.87
N SER A 111 -10.40 -6.63 -5.80
CA SER A 111 -10.64 -5.76 -4.64
C SER A 111 -9.99 -6.35 -3.41
N ILE A 112 -9.31 -5.51 -2.63
CA ILE A 112 -8.73 -5.93 -1.35
C ILE A 112 -9.79 -5.77 -0.26
N GLY A 113 -10.34 -6.90 0.18
CA GLY A 113 -11.32 -6.94 1.26
C GLY A 113 -12.74 -6.60 0.82
N LEU A 114 -13.43 -5.75 1.59
CA LEU A 114 -14.84 -5.41 1.40
C LEU A 114 -15.07 -4.54 0.15
N PRO A 115 -16.31 -4.47 -0.37
CA PRO A 115 -16.67 -3.52 -1.43
C PRO A 115 -16.29 -2.10 -1.03
N GLN A 116 -15.45 -1.44 -1.83
CA GLN A 116 -14.95 -0.12 -1.51
C GLN A 116 -15.97 0.95 -1.90
N ALA A 117 -16.21 1.92 -1.02
CA ALA A 117 -17.12 3.03 -1.30
C ALA A 117 -16.70 3.82 -2.56
N SER A 118 -15.41 3.78 -2.92
CA SER A 118 -14.85 4.43 -4.11
C SER A 118 -15.42 3.93 -5.44
N THR A 119 -16.13 2.79 -5.48
CA THR A 119 -16.80 2.31 -6.69
C THR A 119 -18.19 2.92 -6.91
N VAL A 120 -18.68 3.75 -5.98
CA VAL A 120 -19.96 4.45 -6.12
C VAL A 120 -19.78 5.69 -7.01
N ASP A 121 -20.79 5.97 -7.84
CA ASP A 121 -20.80 7.16 -8.69
C ASP A 121 -20.54 8.44 -7.88
N GLY A 122 -19.65 9.30 -8.39
CA GLY A 122 -19.28 10.57 -7.77
C GLY A 122 -17.93 10.56 -7.04
N PHE A 123 -17.34 9.38 -6.79
CA PHE A 123 -15.95 9.27 -6.33
C PHE A 123 -14.97 9.58 -7.46
N ALA A 124 -13.80 10.12 -7.09
CA ALA A 124 -12.73 10.42 -8.03
C ALA A 124 -12.12 9.13 -8.60
N THR A 125 -11.67 9.16 -9.85
CA THR A 125 -10.80 8.11 -10.40
C THR A 125 -9.41 8.20 -9.80
N ARG A 126 -8.64 7.12 -9.85
CA ARG A 126 -7.22 7.08 -9.46
C ARG A 126 -6.42 8.15 -10.21
N GLN A 127 -6.70 8.35 -11.49
CA GLN A 127 -6.04 9.40 -12.28
C GLN A 127 -6.37 10.80 -11.76
N GLN A 128 -7.63 11.08 -11.43
CA GLN A 128 -8.04 12.37 -10.86
C GLN A 128 -7.37 12.64 -9.50
N LEU A 129 -7.24 11.61 -8.66
CA LEU A 129 -6.51 11.71 -7.38
C LEU A 129 -5.03 12.03 -7.60
N LEU A 130 -4.40 11.39 -8.59
CA LEU A 130 -3.02 11.65 -8.94
C LEU A 130 -2.81 13.06 -9.48
N ASP A 131 -3.68 13.52 -10.39
CA ASP A 131 -3.62 14.87 -10.94
C ASP A 131 -3.78 15.92 -9.84
N LEU A 132 -4.71 15.70 -8.90
CA LEU A 132 -4.92 16.58 -7.76
C LEU A 132 -3.69 16.61 -6.83
N TYR A 133 -3.13 15.44 -6.51
CA TYR A 133 -1.95 15.35 -5.66
C TYR A 133 -0.73 15.99 -6.31
N GLY A 134 -0.48 15.71 -7.59
CA GLY A 134 0.62 16.29 -8.37
C GLY A 134 0.50 17.81 -8.44
N THR A 135 -0.68 18.33 -8.77
CA THR A 135 -0.94 19.78 -8.85
C THR A 135 -0.72 20.47 -7.51
N ARG A 136 -1.19 19.88 -6.40
CA ARG A 136 -1.07 20.50 -5.07
C ARG A 136 0.34 20.43 -4.48
N THR A 137 1.10 19.39 -4.81
CA THR A 137 2.40 19.14 -4.16
C THR A 137 3.60 19.50 -5.04
N GLY A 138 3.41 19.59 -6.35
CA GLY A 138 4.49 19.75 -7.33
C GLY A 138 5.43 18.54 -7.41
N ARG A 139 5.07 17.40 -6.83
CA ARG A 139 5.89 16.19 -6.83
C ARG A 139 5.82 15.49 -8.18
N ASP A 140 6.94 14.91 -8.60
CA ASP A 140 6.98 14.02 -9.75
C ASP A 140 6.30 12.69 -9.39
N LEU A 141 5.31 12.31 -10.20
CA LEU A 141 4.53 11.08 -10.06
C LEU A 141 4.90 10.05 -11.14
N SER A 142 5.94 10.28 -11.94
CA SER A 142 6.41 9.38 -13.00
C SER A 142 6.68 7.96 -12.51
N ALA A 143 7.10 7.81 -11.25
CA ALA A 143 7.37 6.54 -10.59
C ALA A 143 6.16 5.97 -9.82
N ILE A 144 4.95 6.49 -9.98
CA ILE A 144 3.80 6.06 -9.16
C ILE A 144 3.51 4.55 -9.27
N GLY A 145 3.71 3.95 -10.45
CA GLY A 145 3.56 2.51 -10.65
C GLY A 145 4.47 1.68 -9.73
N PHE A 146 5.67 2.18 -9.41
CA PHE A 146 6.55 1.56 -8.42
C PHE A 146 5.94 1.58 -7.01
N TYR A 147 5.37 2.70 -6.60
CA TYR A 147 4.80 2.84 -5.26
C TYR A 147 3.49 2.06 -5.08
N VAL A 148 2.69 1.95 -6.14
CA VAL A 148 1.53 1.04 -6.17
C VAL A 148 2.00 -0.41 -6.06
N ALA A 149 3.03 -0.81 -6.82
CA ALA A 149 3.60 -2.15 -6.72
C ALA A 149 4.19 -2.45 -5.33
N LEU A 150 4.83 -1.46 -4.69
CA LEU A 150 5.29 -1.56 -3.30
C LEU A 150 4.12 -1.76 -2.32
N GLY A 151 2.99 -1.08 -2.56
CA GLY A 151 1.74 -1.27 -1.81
C GLY A 151 1.21 -2.69 -1.93
N TYR A 152 1.08 -3.21 -3.16
CA TYR A 152 0.66 -4.60 -3.40
C TYR A 152 1.60 -5.62 -2.73
N TRP A 153 2.92 -5.44 -2.88
CA TRP A 153 3.93 -6.27 -2.22
C TRP A 153 3.76 -6.29 -0.69
N LYS A 154 3.59 -5.11 -0.08
CA LYS A 154 3.34 -4.97 1.35
C LYS A 154 2.09 -5.74 1.78
N LEU A 155 0.98 -5.59 1.06
CA LEU A 155 -0.27 -6.26 1.39
C LEU A 155 -0.18 -7.78 1.22
N ALA A 156 0.51 -8.27 0.20
CA ALA A 156 0.78 -9.69 0.03
C ALA A 156 1.59 -10.26 1.22
N CYS A 157 2.60 -9.54 1.70
CA CYS A 157 3.37 -9.93 2.89
C CYS A 157 2.54 -9.94 4.18
N ILE A 158 1.62 -8.97 4.33
CA ILE A 158 0.68 -8.92 5.47
C ILE A 158 -0.27 -10.12 5.40
N LEU A 159 -0.87 -10.37 4.24
CA LEU A 159 -1.82 -11.46 4.03
C LEU A 159 -1.18 -12.82 4.29
N GLN A 160 0.07 -13.03 3.85
CA GLN A 160 0.82 -14.24 4.16
C GLN A 160 1.02 -14.42 5.67
N GLY A 161 1.38 -13.35 6.39
CA GLY A 161 1.52 -13.40 7.85
C GLY A 161 0.19 -13.61 8.59
N VAL A 162 -0.94 -13.19 8.01
CA VAL A 162 -2.29 -13.49 8.50
C VAL A 162 -2.61 -14.97 8.30
N LEU A 163 -2.34 -15.52 7.11
CA LEU A 163 -2.54 -16.93 6.77
C LEU A 163 -1.77 -17.87 7.72
N VAL A 164 -0.49 -17.60 7.97
CA VAL A 164 0.32 -18.43 8.89
C VAL A 164 -0.24 -18.40 10.31
N ARG A 165 -0.65 -17.23 10.81
CA ARG A 165 -1.27 -17.12 12.15
C ARG A 165 -2.61 -17.84 12.22
N TYR A 166 -3.39 -17.77 11.15
CA TYR A 166 -4.65 -18.50 11.03
C TYR A 166 -4.41 -20.02 11.09
N ARG A 167 -3.48 -20.55 10.28
CA ARG A 167 -3.08 -21.98 10.28
C ARG A 167 -2.54 -22.46 11.63
N ALA A 168 -1.85 -21.58 12.36
CA ALA A 168 -1.37 -21.87 13.72
C ALA A 168 -2.49 -21.86 14.79
N GLY A 169 -3.76 -21.68 14.41
CA GLY A 169 -4.91 -21.69 15.31
C GLY A 169 -5.13 -20.38 16.08
N ALA A 170 -4.44 -19.30 15.73
CA ALA A 170 -4.47 -18.06 16.50
C ALA A 170 -5.73 -17.19 16.26
N MET A 171 -6.57 -17.49 15.26
CA MET A 171 -7.76 -16.69 14.90
C MET A 171 -9.10 -17.45 14.92
N GLY A 172 -9.17 -18.63 15.57
CA GLY A 172 -10.41 -19.40 15.70
C GLY A 172 -10.75 -20.26 14.47
N THR A 173 -11.80 -21.09 14.57
CA THR A 173 -12.13 -22.17 13.60
C THR A 173 -13.06 -21.73 12.46
N ALA A 174 -13.10 -20.44 12.12
CA ALA A 174 -13.95 -19.96 11.04
C ALA A 174 -13.35 -20.36 9.69
N ALA A 175 -13.74 -21.55 9.20
CA ALA A 175 -13.23 -22.17 7.98
C ALA A 175 -13.29 -21.23 6.76
N THR A 176 -12.20 -20.54 6.52
CA THR A 176 -11.84 -19.99 5.20
C THR A 176 -10.88 -20.95 4.54
N ASP A 177 -11.16 -21.27 3.28
CA ASP A 177 -10.39 -22.23 2.49
C ASP A 177 -8.95 -21.73 2.32
N ASP A 178 -7.97 -22.50 2.80
CA ASP A 178 -6.54 -22.16 2.80
C ASP A 178 -6.03 -21.81 1.40
N ASP A 179 -6.63 -22.42 0.37
CA ASP A 179 -6.33 -22.16 -1.05
C ASP A 179 -6.74 -20.74 -1.49
N THR A 180 -7.73 -20.14 -0.83
CA THR A 180 -8.20 -18.77 -1.15
C THR A 180 -7.18 -17.72 -0.74
N PHE A 181 -6.49 -17.90 0.39
CA PHE A 181 -5.44 -16.96 0.82
C PHE A 181 -4.19 -17.04 -0.05
N GLY A 182 -3.72 -18.26 -0.35
CA GLY A 182 -2.56 -18.45 -1.22
C GLY A 182 -2.76 -17.87 -2.61
N SER A 183 -3.95 -18.07 -3.19
CA SER A 183 -4.32 -17.46 -4.48
C SER A 183 -4.41 -15.93 -4.41
N GLN A 184 -4.93 -15.36 -3.31
CA GLN A 184 -4.94 -13.91 -3.11
C GLN A 184 -3.53 -13.30 -2.97
N VAL A 185 -2.61 -13.96 -2.25
CA VAL A 185 -1.21 -13.51 -2.16
C VAL A 185 -0.58 -13.43 -3.56
N THR A 186 -0.79 -14.47 -4.39
CA THR A 186 -0.31 -14.49 -5.77
C THR A 186 -0.98 -13.41 -6.62
N ALA A 187 -2.30 -13.22 -6.52
CA ALA A 187 -3.02 -12.19 -7.26
C ALA A 187 -2.53 -10.77 -6.92
N LEU A 188 -2.23 -10.50 -5.65
CA LEU A 188 -1.61 -9.23 -5.24
C LEU A 188 -0.22 -9.06 -5.85
N ALA A 189 0.58 -10.13 -5.91
CA ALA A 189 1.88 -10.10 -6.55
C ALA A 189 1.78 -9.81 -8.06
N GLU A 190 0.83 -10.42 -8.75
CA GLU A 190 0.56 -10.19 -10.18
C GLU A 190 0.10 -8.75 -10.44
N ALA A 191 -0.78 -8.20 -9.59
CA ALA A 191 -1.20 -6.81 -9.66
C ALA A 191 -0.01 -5.85 -9.43
N GLY A 192 0.89 -6.18 -8.50
CA GLY A 192 2.14 -5.45 -8.29
C GLY A 192 3.05 -5.47 -9.53
N MET A 193 3.15 -6.61 -10.21
CA MET A 193 3.90 -6.72 -11.46
C MET A 193 3.28 -5.88 -12.58
N ALA A 194 1.96 -5.90 -12.70
CA ALA A 194 1.23 -5.06 -13.66
C ALA A 194 1.43 -3.55 -13.40
N ALA A 195 1.43 -3.13 -12.14
CA ALA A 195 1.69 -1.75 -11.75
C ALA A 195 3.11 -1.27 -12.14
N LEU A 196 4.12 -2.14 -12.03
CA LEU A 196 5.47 -1.85 -12.52
C LEU A 196 5.55 -1.66 -14.05
N ASP A 197 4.56 -2.19 -14.77
CA ASP A 197 4.44 -2.06 -16.23
C ASP A 197 3.46 -0.93 -16.63
N GLY A 198 3.05 -0.10 -15.67
CA GLY A 198 2.18 1.07 -15.89
C GLY A 198 0.68 0.78 -15.86
N ARG A 199 0.27 -0.44 -15.50
CA ARG A 199 -1.15 -0.82 -15.36
C ARG A 199 -1.56 -0.78 -13.88
N ILE A 200 -2.28 0.27 -13.49
CA ILE A 200 -2.79 0.45 -12.13
C ILE A 200 -4.30 0.18 -12.15
N GLY A 201 -4.73 -0.83 -11.39
CA GLY A 201 -6.09 -1.38 -11.47
C GLY A 201 -6.11 -2.70 -12.25
N SER A 202 -7.28 -3.31 -12.34
CA SER A 202 -7.49 -4.64 -12.94
C SER A 202 -8.20 -4.58 -14.30
N ARG A 203 -8.07 -3.45 -15.01
CA ARG A 203 -8.52 -3.25 -16.38
C ARG A 203 -7.39 -2.92 -17.33
#